data_AF-A0A849M7F4-F1
#
_entry.id   AF-A0A849M7F4-F1
#
_cell.length_a   1.000
_cell.length_b   1.000
_cell.length_c   1.000
_cell.angle_alpha   90.00
_cell.angle_beta   90.00
_cell.angle_gamma   90.00
#
_symmetry.space_group_name_H-M   'P 1'
#
loop_
_entity.id
_entity.type
_entity.pdbx_description
1 polymer ?
#
loop_
_entity_poly.entity_id
_entity_poly.type
_entity_poly.pdbx_seq_one_letter_code
_entity_poly.pdbx_strand_id
1 'polypeptide(L)' 'MEAFGIIGMSMGTMGFIFAINAITRIGKLEKQLKETGVLDKDFKSE' A
#
# COMPACT_ATOMS: atom_id res chain seq x y z
N MET A 1 30.35 7.09 6.07
CA MET A 1 29.77 6.10 5.13
C MET A 1 28.72 5.23 5.83
N GLU A 2 29.01 4.73 7.02
CA GLU A 2 28.10 3.91 7.84
C GLU A 2 26.78 4.61 8.20
N ALA A 3 26.82 5.91 8.55
CA ALA A 3 25.62 6.69 8.86
C ALA A 3 24.62 6.74 7.69
N PHE A 4 25.11 6.91 6.45
CA PHE A 4 24.26 6.88 5.25
C PHE A 4 23.66 5.49 5.01
N GLY A 5 24.39 4.42 5.34
CA GLY A 5 23.87 3.05 5.27
C GLY A 5 22.74 2.80 6.27
N ILE A 6 22.88 3.25 7.51
CA ILE A 6 21.85 3.13 8.56
C ILE A 6 20.61 3.96 8.20
N ILE A 7 20.80 5.19 7.71
CA ILE A 7 19.70 6.05 7.25
C ILE A 7 18.96 5.40 6.08
N GLY A 8 19.69 4.88 5.08
CA GLY A 8 19.12 4.21 3.92
C GLY A 8 18.30 2.97 4.32
N MET A 9 18.84 2.12 5.20
CA MET A 9 18.11 0.96 5.72
C MET A 9 16.86 1.36 6.50
N SER A 10 16.96 2.37 7.38
CA SER A 10 15.83 2.86 8.17
C SER A 10 14.71 3.41 7.28
N MET A 11 15.05 4.21 6.28
CA MET A 11 14.09 4.73 5.29
C MET A 11 13.48 3.62 4.44
N GLY A 12 14.29 2.64 4.02
CA GLY A 12 13.82 1.47 3.28
C GLY A 12 12.78 0.65 4.07
N THR A 13 13.07 0.35 5.34
CA THR A 13 12.13 -0.38 6.21
C THR A 13 10.84 0.41 6.44
N MET A 14 10.94 1.72 6.70
CA MET A 14 9.75 2.57 6.85
C MET A 14 8.90 2.62 5.57
N GLY A 15 9.53 2.78 4.41
CA GLY A 15 8.86 2.77 3.12
C GLY A 15 8.18 1.44 2.82
N PHE A 16 8.81 0.31 3.17
CA PHE A 16 8.24 -1.02 2.99
C PHE A 16 7.00 -1.24 3.87
N ILE A 17 7.07 -0.88 5.15
CA ILE A 17 5.92 -0.95 6.07
C ILE A 17 4.78 -0.07 5.56
N PHE A 18 5.09 1.14 5.10
CA PHE A 18 4.09 2.04 4.52
C PHE A 18 3.43 1.42 3.28
N ALA A 19 4.20 0.85 2.36
CA ALA A 19 3.69 0.22 1.15
C ALA A 19 2.72 -0.94 1.46
N ILE A 20 3.08 -1.84 2.40
CA ILE A 20 2.20 -2.95 2.82
C ILE A 20 0.88 -2.42 3.37
N ASN A 21 0.95 -1.40 4.25
CA ASN A 21 -0.24 -0.81 4.84
C ASN A 21 -1.12 -0.13 3.79
N ALA A 22 -0.52 0.59 2.84
CA ALA A 22 -1.22 1.24 1.74
C ALA A 22 -1.95 0.22 0.86
N ILE A 23 -1.25 -0.84 0.40
CA ILE A 23 -1.83 -1.90 -0.42
C ILE A 23 -2.98 -2.59 0.32
N THR A 24 -2.78 -2.91 1.60
CA THR A 24 -3.82 -3.56 2.43
C THR A 24 -5.06 -2.67 2.55
N ARG A 25 -4.87 -1.37 2.74
CA ARG A 25 -5.97 -0.41 2.91
C ARG A 25 -6.71 -0.16 1.60
N ILE A 26 -5.99 -0.07 0.48
CA ILE A 26 -6.58 0.04 -0.86
C ILE A 26 -7.39 -1.21 -1.17
N GLY A 27 -6.83 -2.41 -0.98
CA GLY A 27 -7.56 -3.65 -1.25
C GLY A 27 -8.83 -3.81 -0.40
N LYS A 28 -8.79 -3.39 0.88
CA LYS A 28 -10.00 -3.34 1.73
C LYS A 28 -11.03 -2.35 1.20
N LEU A 29 -10.60 -1.16 0.80
CA LEU A 29 -11.47 -0.12 0.25
C LEU A 29 -12.10 -0.57 -1.07
N GLU A 30 -11.31 -1.12 -2.00
CA GLU A 30 -11.80 -1.68 -3.26
C GLU A 30 -12.85 -2.76 -3.01
N LYS A 31 -12.60 -3.68 -2.06
CA LYS A 31 -13.58 -4.71 -1.69
C LYS A 31 -14.88 -4.10 -1.18
N GLN A 32 -14.82 -3.13 -0.27
CA GLN A 32 -16.01 -2.44 0.26
C GLN A 32 -16.78 -1.69 -0.82
N LEU A 33 -16.08 -1.04 -1.76
CA LEU A 33 -16.70 -0.32 -2.87
C LEU A 33 -17.40 -1.29 -3.84
N LYS A 34 -16.82 -2.48 -4.08
CA LYS A 34 -17.47 -3.55 -4.86
C LYS A 34 -18.70 -4.13 -4.15
N GLU A 35 -18.62 -4.33 -2.84
CA GLU A 35 -19.75 -4.83 -2.03
C GLU A 35 -20.91 -3.82 -1.94
N THR A 36 -20.60 -2.53 -1.87
CA THR A 36 -21.59 -1.44 -1.85
C THR A 36 -22.14 -1.09 -3.24
N GLY A 37 -21.63 -1.72 -4.30
CA GLY A 37 -22.07 -1.50 -5.68
C GLY A 37 -21.62 -0.16 -6.27
N VAL A 38 -20.72 0.56 -5.59
CA VAL A 38 -20.14 1.83 -6.08
C VAL A 38 -19.09 1.56 -7.16
N LEU A 39 -18.34 0.47 -7.04
CA LEU A 39 -17.42 -0.03 -8.05
C LEU A 39 -17.98 -1.29 -8.69
N ASP A 40 -17.86 -1.37 -10.02
CA ASP A 40 -18.19 -2.59 -10.74
C ASP A 40 -17.27 -3.75 -10.29
N LYS A 41 -17.78 -4.98 -10.31
CA LYS A 41 -17.02 -6.17 -9.87
C LYS A 41 -15.75 -6.33 -10.69
N ASP A 42 -15.79 -5.92 -11.96
CA ASP A 42 -14.70 -5.98 -12.92
C ASP A 42 -13.81 -4.73 -12.94
N PHE A 43 -13.97 -3.81 -11.98
CA PHE A 43 -13.06 -2.68 -11.86
C PHE A 43 -11.61 -3.17 -11.69
N LYS A 44 -10.78 -2.84 -12.68
CA LYS A 44 -9.34 -3.03 -12.71
C LYS A 44 -8.66 -1.69 -12.47
N SER A 45 -7.92 -1.60 -11.38
CA SER A 45 -6.91 -0.56 -11.18
C SER A 45 -5.78 -0.86 -12.16
N GLU A 46 -5.61 -0.01 -13.18
CA GLU A 46 -4.60 -0.13 -14.26
C GLU A 46 -3.16 -0.08 -13.73
#